data_AF-A2FN92-F1
#
_entry.id   AF-A2FN92-F1
#
_cell.length_a   1.000
_cell.length_b   1.000
_cell.length_c   1.000
_cell.angle_alpha   90.00
_cell.angle_beta   90.00
_cell.angle_gamma   90.00
#
_symmetry.space_group_name_H-M   'P 1'
#
loop_
_entity.id
_entity.type
_entity.pdbx_description
1 polymer ?
#
loop_
_entity_poly.entity_id
_entity_poly.type
_entity_poly.pdbx_seq_one_letter_code
_entity_poly.pdbx_strand_id
1 'polypeptide(L)'
;MFLYLGGRGQDQDDATKSHIPALGGWNFGGKGGIDFNDDVHPYEPLESGAGGGGSVDLRLMYIDINDQDDLNESLLNESLESRIMVAGSGGGAVSAEPNDWGMTDGFPGGGTAAISNGLYSLGGSQTKGIFGKGMDGKSSFSNLGGSGGSGSGYRGGYINFPSTTQDGFYSIGGSGGSSYISGHFGCISPYFKNDSEPTPLNSFHESGLFFTNTIMKSGNEEMPSPYNSSVIRGHIGHGICRITILRPTFCPSNTFCFSIPLSILFVSLGFSIK
;
A
#
# COMPACT_ATOMS: atom_id res chain seq x y z
N MET A 1 6.17 18.43 -8.78
CA MET A 1 5.50 17.11 -8.72
C MET A 1 6.58 16.05 -8.67
N PHE A 2 6.48 15.14 -7.71
CA PHE A 2 7.49 14.14 -7.38
C PHE A 2 6.82 12.77 -7.35
N LEU A 3 7.43 11.79 -8.01
CA LEU A 3 6.93 10.42 -8.10
C LEU A 3 7.67 9.54 -7.09
N TYR A 4 6.91 8.90 -6.20
CA TYR A 4 7.42 7.89 -5.27
C TYR A 4 6.93 6.52 -5.74
N LEU A 5 7.87 5.63 -6.05
CA LEU A 5 7.56 4.26 -6.48
C LEU A 5 7.66 3.29 -5.30
N GLY A 6 6.52 2.78 -4.84
CA GLY A 6 6.45 1.84 -3.74
C GLY A 6 7.34 0.60 -3.91
N GLY A 7 7.92 0.11 -2.82
CA GLY A 7 8.62 -1.16 -2.78
C GLY A 7 7.68 -2.31 -2.40
N ARG A 8 7.99 -3.53 -2.84
CA ARG A 8 7.42 -4.73 -2.21
C ARG A 8 7.93 -4.85 -0.77
N GLY A 9 7.10 -5.37 0.13
CA GLY A 9 7.56 -5.79 1.45
C GLY A 9 8.52 -6.97 1.35
N GLN A 10 9.29 -7.18 2.41
CA GLN A 10 10.20 -8.31 2.50
C GLN A 10 9.42 -9.58 2.82
N ASP A 11 9.77 -10.67 2.14
CA ASP A 11 9.31 -12.02 2.48
C ASP A 11 9.92 -12.49 3.81
N GLN A 12 9.31 -13.49 4.45
CA GLN A 12 9.77 -14.06 5.73
C GLN A 12 10.99 -15.01 5.59
N ASP A 13 11.88 -14.74 4.63
CA ASP A 13 12.88 -15.72 4.18
C ASP A 13 14.15 -15.78 5.06
N ASP A 14 14.33 -14.85 6.00
CA ASP A 14 15.55 -14.78 6.83
C ASP A 14 15.37 -15.46 8.20
N ALA A 15 15.50 -16.79 8.18
CA ALA A 15 15.52 -17.64 9.36
C ALA A 15 16.70 -17.39 10.33
N THR A 16 17.69 -16.58 9.95
CA THR A 16 18.89 -16.34 10.77
C THR A 16 18.73 -15.18 11.75
N LYS A 17 17.66 -14.38 11.60
CA LYS A 17 17.34 -13.24 12.45
C LYS A 17 16.01 -13.46 13.15
N SER A 18 16.00 -14.40 14.10
CA SER A 18 14.83 -14.77 14.89
C SER A 18 14.10 -13.58 15.53
N HIS A 19 14.74 -12.43 15.72
CA HIS A 19 14.15 -11.27 16.42
C HIS A 19 14.02 -9.99 15.58
N ILE A 20 14.22 -10.05 14.25
CA ILE A 20 14.14 -8.85 13.39
C ILE A 20 12.95 -8.98 12.45
N PRO A 21 11.93 -8.10 12.54
CA PRO A 21 10.75 -8.26 11.73
C PRO A 21 11.03 -8.04 10.25
N ALA A 22 10.30 -8.75 9.38
CA ALA A 22 10.37 -8.53 7.94
C ALA A 22 10.08 -7.07 7.62
N LEU A 23 10.95 -6.43 6.83
CA LEU A 23 10.82 -5.01 6.53
C LEU A 23 9.60 -4.74 5.63
N GLY A 24 8.88 -3.66 5.93
CA GLY A 24 7.86 -3.14 5.03
C GLY A 24 8.47 -2.56 3.75
N GLY A 25 7.64 -2.49 2.71
CA GLY A 25 8.03 -1.96 1.42
C GLY A 25 8.32 -0.46 1.46
N TRP A 26 9.30 -0.02 0.67
CA TRP A 26 9.64 1.40 0.54
C TRP A 26 8.43 2.25 0.16
N ASN A 27 8.34 3.48 0.69
CA ASN A 27 7.11 4.29 0.75
C ASN A 27 6.06 3.74 1.74
N PHE A 28 6.55 3.42 2.94
CA PHE A 28 5.80 3.26 4.19
C PHE A 28 4.90 2.03 4.31
N GLY A 29 5.26 0.89 3.70
CA GLY A 29 4.66 -0.39 4.06
C GLY A 29 4.95 -0.77 5.51
N GLY A 30 4.01 -1.44 6.18
CA GLY A 30 4.19 -1.92 7.55
C GLY A 30 5.16 -3.11 7.61
N LYS A 31 5.95 -3.20 8.68
CA LYS A 31 6.78 -4.39 8.96
C LYS A 31 5.90 -5.58 9.30
N GLY A 32 6.43 -6.80 9.16
CA GLY A 32 5.81 -8.00 9.70
C GLY A 32 5.81 -8.03 11.23
N GLY A 33 5.03 -8.94 11.82
CA GLY A 33 5.10 -9.32 13.22
C GLY A 33 6.00 -10.54 13.44
N ILE A 34 6.33 -10.83 14.69
CA ILE A 34 7.13 -11.99 15.11
C ILE A 34 6.42 -12.70 16.26
N ASP A 35 6.32 -14.02 16.22
CA ASP A 35 6.11 -14.81 17.42
C ASP A 35 7.44 -15.07 18.11
N PHE A 36 7.63 -14.54 19.32
CA PHE A 36 8.84 -14.75 20.10
C PHE A 36 8.83 -16.04 20.91
N ASN A 37 7.73 -16.78 20.88
CA ASN A 37 7.63 -18.08 21.53
C ASN A 37 7.89 -19.20 20.51
N ASP A 38 8.81 -20.10 20.82
CA ASP A 38 9.11 -21.29 20.04
C ASP A 38 8.94 -22.50 20.96
N ASP A 39 7.75 -23.10 20.93
CA ASP A 39 7.39 -24.22 21.79
C ASP A 39 7.41 -25.57 21.06
N VAL A 40 7.51 -25.57 19.73
CA VAL A 40 7.46 -26.80 18.92
C VAL A 40 8.84 -27.19 18.38
N HIS A 41 9.67 -26.23 17.94
CA HIS A 41 10.88 -26.53 17.18
C HIS A 41 12.04 -25.55 17.51
N PRO A 42 12.80 -25.77 18.62
CA PRO A 42 13.90 -24.88 19.07
C PRO A 42 15.07 -24.68 18.08
N TYR A 43 14.99 -25.31 16.90
CA TYR A 43 15.96 -25.23 15.81
C TYR A 43 15.37 -24.66 14.50
N GLU A 44 14.08 -24.36 14.48
CA GLU A 44 13.40 -23.68 13.37
C GLU A 44 13.31 -22.17 13.66
N PRO A 45 13.20 -21.33 12.62
CA PRO A 45 13.03 -19.90 12.81
C PRO A 45 11.68 -19.58 13.45
N LEU A 46 11.67 -18.50 14.25
CA LEU A 46 10.44 -17.93 14.79
C LEU A 46 9.42 -17.64 13.68
N GLU A 47 8.16 -18.00 13.93
CA GLU A 47 7.06 -17.67 13.03
C GLU A 47 6.96 -16.15 12.88
N SER A 48 6.98 -15.67 11.64
CA SER A 48 6.93 -14.24 11.37
C SER A 48 6.02 -13.93 10.19
N GLY A 49 5.44 -12.74 10.21
CA GLY A 49 4.72 -12.21 9.07
C GLY A 49 5.67 -11.53 8.09
N ALA A 50 5.32 -11.55 6.81
CA ALA A 50 5.96 -10.74 5.79
C ALA A 50 5.60 -9.25 5.94
N GLY A 51 6.43 -8.38 5.38
CA GLY A 51 6.16 -6.95 5.32
C GLY A 51 5.05 -6.60 4.34
N GLY A 52 4.27 -5.57 4.65
CA GLY A 52 3.32 -4.96 3.72
C GLY A 52 4.02 -4.15 2.64
N GLY A 53 3.38 -3.99 1.49
CA GLY A 53 3.89 -3.17 0.40
C GLY A 53 3.86 -1.67 0.71
N GLY A 54 4.68 -0.91 -0.02
CA GLY A 54 4.58 0.54 -0.06
C GLY A 54 3.81 1.03 -1.29
N SER A 55 3.18 2.19 -1.15
CA SER A 55 2.32 2.80 -2.16
C SER A 55 3.09 3.48 -3.28
N VAL A 56 2.44 3.69 -4.41
CA VAL A 56 2.95 4.56 -5.48
C VAL A 56 2.17 5.87 -5.41
N ASP A 57 2.84 7.00 -5.34
CA ASP A 57 2.14 8.30 -5.25
C ASP A 57 2.84 9.44 -6.01
N LEU A 58 2.03 10.46 -6.31
CA LEU A 58 2.46 11.73 -6.87
C LEU A 58 2.25 12.83 -5.83
N ARG A 59 3.33 13.50 -5.43
CA ARG A 59 3.34 14.57 -4.42
C ARG A 59 3.67 15.91 -5.04
N LEU A 60 3.15 16.99 -4.47
CA LEU A 60 3.57 18.34 -4.83
C LEU A 60 4.77 18.80 -4.00
N MET A 61 4.95 18.27 -2.80
CA MET A 61 6.06 18.57 -1.91
C MET A 61 7.05 17.39 -1.82
N TYR A 62 8.32 17.70 -2.08
CA TYR A 62 9.42 16.75 -1.99
C TYR A 62 9.87 16.57 -0.55
N ILE A 63 10.19 15.34 -0.19
CA ILE A 63 10.97 14.98 0.98
C ILE A 63 11.81 13.75 0.62
N ASP A 64 13.06 13.71 1.05
CA ASP A 64 13.84 12.49 0.94
C ASP A 64 13.42 11.54 2.06
N ILE A 65 12.70 10.47 1.71
CA ILE A 65 12.22 9.49 2.70
C ILE A 65 13.28 8.45 3.08
N ASN A 66 14.46 8.50 2.48
CA ASN A 66 15.57 7.61 2.82
C ASN A 66 16.43 8.16 3.96
N ASP A 67 16.40 9.47 4.19
CA ASP A 67 17.12 10.12 5.27
C ASP A 67 16.30 10.05 6.56
N GLN A 68 16.44 8.94 7.30
CA GLN A 68 15.67 8.68 8.52
C GLN A 68 16.14 9.53 9.70
N ASP A 69 17.41 9.97 9.70
CA ASP A 69 17.99 10.76 10.78
C ASP A 69 17.49 12.22 10.75
N ASP A 70 17.16 12.74 9.56
CA ASP A 70 16.61 14.10 9.35
C ASP A 70 15.11 14.09 8.97
N LEU A 71 14.41 12.96 9.10
CA LEU A 71 13.00 12.85 8.71
C LEU A 71 12.08 13.61 9.68
N ASN A 72 11.90 14.91 9.42
CA ASN A 72 10.98 15.75 10.17
C ASN A 72 9.53 15.32 9.92
N GLU A 73 8.83 14.89 10.98
CA GLU A 73 7.44 14.43 10.89
C GLU A 73 6.47 15.49 10.31
N SER A 74 6.72 16.78 10.58
CA SER A 74 5.91 17.86 9.99
C SER A 74 6.07 17.92 8.48
N LEU A 75 7.32 17.88 7.98
CA LEU A 75 7.60 17.89 6.55
C LEU A 75 7.10 16.62 5.86
N LEU A 76 7.18 15.47 6.55
CA LEU A 76 6.59 14.23 6.05
C LEU A 76 5.08 14.37 5.91
N ASN A 77 4.40 14.90 6.93
CA ASN A 77 2.95 15.10 6.89
C ASN A 77 2.56 16.08 5.78
N GLU A 78 3.26 17.20 5.62
CA GLU A 78 3.05 18.13 4.51
C GLU A 78 3.26 17.44 3.14
N SER A 79 4.30 16.62 3.00
CA SER A 79 4.53 15.84 1.79
C SER A 79 3.39 14.85 1.53
N LEU A 80 2.92 14.11 2.54
CA LEU A 80 1.81 13.18 2.43
C LEU A 80 0.47 13.89 2.16
N GLU A 81 0.25 15.07 2.74
CA GLU A 81 -0.94 15.89 2.46
C GLU A 81 -0.90 16.48 1.06
N SER A 82 0.28 16.69 0.48
CA SER A 82 0.44 17.18 -0.91
C SER A 82 0.20 16.13 -2.02
N ARG A 83 -0.30 14.93 -1.66
CA ARG A 83 -0.51 13.82 -2.59
C ARG A 83 -1.73 14.09 -3.46
N ILE A 84 -1.54 14.14 -4.78
CA ILE A 84 -2.63 14.30 -5.77
C ILE A 84 -3.10 12.98 -6.38
N MET A 85 -2.30 11.92 -6.25
CA MET A 85 -2.62 10.56 -6.69
C MET A 85 -1.87 9.56 -5.81
N VAL A 86 -2.54 8.50 -5.38
CA VAL A 86 -1.99 7.40 -4.59
C VAL A 86 -2.60 6.09 -5.07
N ALA A 87 -1.75 5.13 -5.45
CA ALA A 87 -2.13 3.74 -5.64
C ALA A 87 -1.81 2.97 -4.35
N GLY A 88 -2.86 2.44 -3.72
CA GLY A 88 -2.74 1.61 -2.53
C GLY A 88 -2.00 0.30 -2.79
N SER A 89 -1.27 -0.17 -1.78
CA SER A 89 -0.44 -1.38 -1.85
C SER A 89 -1.03 -2.52 -1.01
N GLY A 90 -0.62 -3.77 -1.29
CA GLY A 90 -1.09 -4.96 -0.57
C GLY A 90 -0.40 -5.19 0.77
N GLY A 91 -1.02 -5.98 1.64
CA GLY A 91 -0.40 -6.45 2.88
C GLY A 91 0.50 -7.67 2.69
N GLY A 92 1.30 -7.99 3.71
CA GLY A 92 2.17 -9.15 3.76
C GLY A 92 1.44 -10.41 4.22
N ALA A 93 1.88 -11.57 3.75
CA ALA A 93 1.36 -12.88 4.16
C ALA A 93 1.99 -13.35 5.49
N VAL A 94 1.53 -14.48 5.99
CA VAL A 94 2.15 -15.25 7.08
C VAL A 94 2.24 -16.72 6.68
N SER A 95 3.18 -17.48 7.25
CA SER A 95 3.25 -18.93 7.06
C SER A 95 2.64 -19.66 8.25
N ALA A 96 1.33 -19.82 8.23
CA ALA A 96 0.57 -20.57 9.23
C ALA A 96 -0.69 -21.16 8.59
N GLU A 97 -1.52 -21.82 9.40
CA GLU A 97 -2.86 -22.24 9.00
C GLU A 97 -3.89 -21.12 9.19
N PRO A 98 -4.86 -20.95 8.26
CA PRO A 98 -5.95 -20.00 8.43
C PRO A 98 -6.75 -20.29 9.70
N ASN A 99 -7.33 -19.22 10.27
CA ASN A 99 -8.19 -19.33 11.45
C ASN A 99 -9.49 -18.54 11.26
N ASP A 100 -10.40 -18.62 12.22
CA ASP A 100 -11.72 -17.99 12.12
C ASP A 100 -11.69 -16.46 11.96
N TRP A 101 -10.57 -15.80 12.23
CA TRP A 101 -10.44 -14.34 12.19
C TRP A 101 -9.80 -13.82 10.91
N GLY A 102 -9.26 -14.69 10.05
CA GLY A 102 -8.67 -14.29 8.77
C GLY A 102 -7.89 -15.38 8.05
N MET A 103 -7.41 -15.03 6.87
CA MET A 103 -6.57 -15.86 6.02
C MET A 103 -5.09 -15.55 6.23
N THR A 104 -4.23 -16.47 5.82
CA THR A 104 -2.78 -16.30 5.92
C THR A 104 -2.19 -15.46 4.79
N ASP A 105 -2.89 -15.36 3.66
CA ASP A 105 -2.51 -14.52 2.52
C ASP A 105 -2.51 -13.02 2.86
N GLY A 106 -1.59 -12.28 2.25
CA GLY A 106 -1.63 -10.82 2.21
C GLY A 106 -2.73 -10.32 1.28
N PHE A 107 -3.53 -9.35 1.74
CA PHE A 107 -4.69 -8.88 0.99
C PHE A 107 -4.38 -7.64 0.14
N PRO A 108 -4.99 -7.51 -1.05
CA PRO A 108 -4.66 -6.43 -1.97
C PRO A 108 -5.16 -5.07 -1.47
N GLY A 109 -4.39 -4.02 -1.80
CA GLY A 109 -4.80 -2.63 -1.66
C GLY A 109 -5.57 -2.13 -2.88
N GLY A 110 -5.81 -0.82 -2.93
CA GLY A 110 -6.50 -0.18 -4.04
C GLY A 110 -7.91 0.30 -3.67
N GLY A 111 -8.59 0.94 -4.62
CA GLY A 111 -9.95 1.45 -4.43
C GLY A 111 -10.08 2.56 -3.38
N THR A 112 -11.30 3.06 -3.17
CA THR A 112 -11.57 4.04 -2.11
C THR A 112 -11.52 3.40 -0.72
N ALA A 113 -11.75 2.09 -0.66
CA ALA A 113 -11.48 1.22 0.47
C ALA A 113 -10.79 -0.06 -0.01
N ALA A 114 -9.71 -0.43 0.67
CA ALA A 114 -9.00 -1.67 0.41
C ALA A 114 -9.72 -2.87 1.05
N ILE A 115 -9.30 -4.07 0.66
CA ILE A 115 -9.91 -5.31 1.15
C ILE A 115 -9.34 -5.63 2.54
N SER A 116 -10.24 -5.86 3.50
CA SER A 116 -9.90 -6.38 4.82
C SER A 116 -9.70 -7.89 4.78
N ASN A 117 -8.74 -8.37 5.58
CA ASN A 117 -8.52 -9.78 5.84
C ASN A 117 -9.19 -10.18 7.15
N GLY A 118 -10.49 -10.48 7.06
CA GLY A 118 -11.31 -10.84 8.22
C GLY A 118 -11.68 -9.66 9.11
N LEU A 119 -11.91 -9.92 10.40
CA LEU A 119 -12.55 -8.96 11.32
C LEU A 119 -11.55 -7.94 11.91
N TYR A 120 -10.27 -8.31 12.00
CA TYR A 120 -9.28 -7.56 12.78
C TYR A 120 -8.08 -7.08 11.98
N SER A 121 -7.82 -7.63 10.79
CA SER A 121 -6.90 -7.05 9.80
C SER A 121 -7.77 -6.29 8.79
N LEU A 122 -7.72 -4.96 8.83
CA LEU A 122 -8.66 -4.09 8.15
C LEU A 122 -7.97 -3.29 7.05
N GLY A 123 -8.62 -3.23 5.88
CA GLY A 123 -8.18 -2.39 4.78
C GLY A 123 -8.29 -0.91 5.11
N GLY A 124 -7.34 -0.11 4.62
CA GLY A 124 -7.44 1.34 4.67
C GLY A 124 -8.64 1.85 3.86
N SER A 125 -9.19 3.01 4.22
CA SER A 125 -10.25 3.67 3.46
C SER A 125 -9.95 5.16 3.27
N GLN A 126 -10.90 5.97 2.82
CA GLN A 126 -10.74 7.43 2.80
C GLN A 126 -10.70 8.02 4.21
N THR A 127 -11.31 7.35 5.20
CA THR A 127 -11.52 7.87 6.56
C THR A 127 -10.93 6.99 7.66
N LYS A 128 -10.56 5.74 7.35
CA LYS A 128 -10.02 4.78 8.31
C LYS A 128 -8.63 4.29 7.91
N GLY A 129 -7.82 3.96 8.91
CA GLY A 129 -6.43 3.55 8.74
C GLY A 129 -5.44 4.70 8.91
N ILE A 130 -4.16 4.35 8.90
CA ILE A 130 -3.06 5.27 9.16
C ILE A 130 -2.79 6.08 7.90
N PHE A 131 -2.79 7.41 8.00
CA PHE A 131 -2.58 8.28 6.83
C PHE A 131 -1.19 8.06 6.24
N GLY A 132 -1.13 7.67 4.96
CA GLY A 132 0.12 7.49 4.22
C GLY A 132 0.97 6.27 4.57
N LYS A 133 0.64 5.52 5.62
CA LYS A 133 1.48 4.44 6.15
C LYS A 133 0.67 3.17 6.40
N GLY A 134 1.27 2.01 6.16
CA GLY A 134 0.73 0.73 6.61
C GLY A 134 1.08 0.49 8.08
N MET A 135 0.18 -0.14 8.83
CA MET A 135 0.47 -0.57 10.20
C MET A 135 1.41 -1.78 10.21
N ASP A 136 2.36 -1.77 11.15
CA ASP A 136 3.19 -2.93 11.44
C ASP A 136 2.35 -4.11 11.93
N GLY A 137 2.80 -5.32 11.63
CA GLY A 137 2.24 -6.56 12.13
C GLY A 137 2.37 -6.68 13.64
N LYS A 138 1.49 -7.47 14.25
CA LYS A 138 1.48 -7.73 15.68
C LYS A 138 2.45 -8.85 16.01
N SER A 139 3.38 -8.57 16.93
CA SER A 139 4.24 -9.58 17.55
C SER A 139 3.64 -10.14 18.85
N SER A 140 4.06 -11.34 19.21
CA SER A 140 3.62 -12.07 20.42
C SER A 140 4.79 -12.65 21.21
N PHE A 141 4.58 -12.90 22.51
CA PHE A 141 5.49 -13.65 23.39
C PHE A 141 4.81 -14.91 23.97
N SER A 142 3.67 -15.31 23.43
CA SER A 142 2.78 -16.30 24.05
C SER A 142 2.16 -17.24 23.02
N ASN A 143 2.97 -17.66 22.04
CA ASN A 143 2.59 -18.52 20.92
C ASN A 143 1.40 -18.02 20.09
N LEU A 144 1.17 -16.70 20.04
CA LEU A 144 0.00 -16.17 19.35
C LEU A 144 0.26 -15.94 17.86
N GLY A 145 1.44 -16.26 17.33
CA GLY A 145 1.84 -15.94 15.98
C GLY A 145 2.34 -14.50 15.78
N GLY A 146 2.95 -14.27 14.62
CA GLY A 146 3.33 -12.96 14.10
C GLY A 146 2.49 -12.60 12.87
N SER A 147 1.75 -11.49 12.92
CA SER A 147 0.85 -11.13 11.80
C SER A 147 1.60 -10.49 10.63
N GLY A 148 1.01 -10.53 9.44
CA GLY A 148 1.53 -9.80 8.28
C GLY A 148 1.46 -8.28 8.47
N GLY A 149 2.43 -7.56 7.92
CA GLY A 149 2.43 -6.10 7.87
C GLY A 149 1.39 -5.57 6.89
N SER A 150 0.75 -4.45 7.21
CA SER A 150 -0.27 -3.85 6.33
C SER A 150 0.34 -3.03 5.21
N GLY A 151 -0.33 -3.01 4.06
CA GLY A 151 0.05 -2.18 2.92
C GLY A 151 -0.21 -0.70 3.16
N SER A 152 0.66 0.17 2.65
CA SER A 152 0.47 1.62 2.66
C SER A 152 -0.45 2.10 1.54
N GLY A 153 -0.89 3.36 1.60
CA GLY A 153 -1.83 3.92 0.65
C GLY A 153 -2.20 5.35 0.99
N TYR A 154 -3.35 5.83 0.51
CA TYR A 154 -3.91 7.10 0.97
C TYR A 154 -4.07 7.06 2.49
N ARG A 155 -4.74 5.99 2.95
CA ARG A 155 -4.58 5.43 4.29
C ARG A 155 -4.18 3.97 4.16
N GLY A 156 -3.19 3.53 4.92
CA GLY A 156 -2.79 2.13 4.93
C GLY A 156 -3.75 1.25 5.74
N GLY A 157 -3.61 -0.06 5.52
CA GLY A 157 -4.29 -1.06 6.32
C GLY A 157 -3.85 -1.00 7.79
N TYR A 158 -4.68 -1.52 8.67
CA TYR A 158 -4.47 -1.47 10.12
C TYR A 158 -5.03 -2.71 10.82
N ILE A 159 -4.49 -2.99 11.99
CA ILE A 159 -4.75 -4.21 12.75
C ILE A 159 -5.29 -3.84 14.13
N ASN A 160 -6.41 -4.47 14.52
CA ASN A 160 -7.10 -4.24 15.78
C ASN A 160 -7.36 -5.55 16.54
N PHE A 161 -6.37 -6.46 16.62
CA PHE A 161 -6.55 -7.70 17.35
C PHE A 161 -6.90 -7.43 18.83
N PRO A 162 -7.89 -8.13 19.40
CA PRO A 162 -8.14 -8.11 20.83
C PRO A 162 -7.03 -8.85 21.58
N SER A 163 -6.92 -8.57 22.88
CA SER A 163 -6.08 -9.37 23.77
C SER A 163 -6.61 -10.81 23.84
N THR A 164 -5.74 -11.78 23.65
CA THR A 164 -6.06 -13.22 23.68
C THR A 164 -4.84 -14.01 24.19
N THR A 165 -5.07 -15.27 24.55
CA THR A 165 -4.03 -16.23 24.95
C THR A 165 -4.11 -17.53 24.15
N GLN A 166 -4.89 -17.53 23.06
CA GLN A 166 -5.07 -18.71 22.23
C GLN A 166 -3.97 -18.79 21.18
N ASP A 167 -3.36 -19.96 21.02
CA ASP A 167 -2.21 -20.12 20.13
C ASP A 167 -2.53 -19.85 18.66
N GLY A 168 -1.56 -19.34 17.90
CA GLY A 168 -1.65 -19.02 16.47
C GLY A 168 -2.61 -17.89 16.10
N PHE A 169 -3.10 -17.12 17.08
CA PHE A 169 -4.21 -16.20 16.86
C PHE A 169 -3.93 -15.05 15.88
N TYR A 170 -2.77 -14.44 16.00
CA TYR A 170 -2.27 -13.35 15.17
C TYR A 170 -1.69 -13.84 13.85
N SER A 171 -1.70 -15.14 13.56
CA SER A 171 -1.22 -15.70 12.28
C SER A 171 -2.19 -15.41 11.13
N ILE A 172 -2.36 -14.13 10.83
CA ILE A 172 -3.24 -13.57 9.81
C ILE A 172 -2.44 -12.59 8.96
N GLY A 173 -2.63 -12.66 7.64
CA GLY A 173 -2.02 -11.74 6.70
C GLY A 173 -2.49 -10.30 6.86
N GLY A 174 -1.62 -9.35 6.52
CA GLY A 174 -1.92 -7.93 6.54
C GLY A 174 -2.93 -7.54 5.45
N SER A 175 -3.64 -6.45 5.69
CA SER A 175 -4.57 -5.85 4.71
C SER A 175 -3.91 -4.74 3.90
N GLY A 176 -4.52 -4.39 2.76
CA GLY A 176 -4.00 -3.35 1.88
C GLY A 176 -4.36 -1.91 2.28
N GLY A 177 -3.70 -0.95 1.65
CA GLY A 177 -4.03 0.48 1.76
C GLY A 177 -4.99 0.97 0.68
N SER A 178 -5.76 2.01 0.98
CA SER A 178 -6.66 2.67 0.03
C SER A 178 -5.91 3.51 -1.01
N SER A 179 -6.60 3.87 -2.08
CA SER A 179 -6.12 4.78 -3.12
C SER A 179 -6.77 6.16 -2.99
N TYR A 180 -6.16 7.13 -3.66
CA TYR A 180 -6.69 8.49 -3.79
C TYR A 180 -6.36 9.03 -5.17
N ILE A 181 -7.31 9.71 -5.79
CA ILE A 181 -7.07 10.46 -7.02
C ILE A 181 -7.82 11.78 -6.87
N SER A 182 -7.10 12.89 -6.98
CA SER A 182 -7.74 14.19 -6.90
C SER A 182 -8.80 14.38 -7.98
N GLY A 183 -10.02 14.74 -7.56
CA GLY A 183 -11.19 14.87 -8.43
C GLY A 183 -11.92 13.56 -8.76
N HIS A 184 -11.50 12.41 -8.21
CA HIS A 184 -12.23 11.16 -8.36
C HIS A 184 -13.40 11.09 -7.36
N PHE A 185 -14.59 10.74 -7.86
CA PHE A 185 -15.77 10.59 -7.01
C PHE A 185 -15.55 9.48 -5.97
N GLY A 186 -15.97 9.73 -4.72
CA GLY A 186 -15.75 8.78 -3.62
C GLY A 186 -14.43 8.98 -2.87
N CYS A 187 -13.52 9.84 -3.37
CA CYS A 187 -12.32 10.24 -2.63
C CYS A 187 -12.58 11.45 -1.73
N ILE A 188 -11.82 11.54 -0.63
CA ILE A 188 -11.76 12.72 0.23
C ILE A 188 -10.32 13.22 0.19
N SER A 189 -10.12 14.47 -0.19
CA SER A 189 -8.83 15.13 -0.27
C SER A 189 -8.17 15.27 1.11
N PRO A 190 -6.83 15.25 1.19
CA PRO A 190 -6.08 15.59 2.42
C PRO A 190 -6.55 16.89 3.08
N TYR A 191 -6.93 17.88 2.27
CA TYR A 191 -7.45 19.16 2.75
C TYR A 191 -8.75 19.01 3.55
N PHE A 192 -9.60 18.05 3.19
CA PHE A 192 -10.87 17.75 3.85
C PHE A 192 -10.76 16.55 4.80
N LYS A 193 -9.61 16.37 5.46
CA LYS A 193 -9.31 15.23 6.35
C LYS A 193 -10.30 14.96 7.50
N ASN A 194 -11.12 15.95 7.85
CA ASN A 194 -12.13 15.84 8.91
C ASN A 194 -13.51 15.40 8.39
N ASP A 195 -13.70 15.32 7.07
CA ASP A 195 -14.95 14.86 6.49
C ASP A 195 -15.08 13.35 6.67
N SER A 196 -16.27 12.89 7.08
CA SER A 196 -16.55 11.46 7.26
C SER A 196 -17.07 10.79 6.00
N GLU A 197 -17.54 11.57 5.01
CA GLU A 197 -18.20 11.06 3.81
C GLU A 197 -17.73 11.81 2.56
N PRO A 198 -17.58 11.13 1.42
CA PRO A 198 -17.21 11.77 0.17
C PRO A 198 -18.37 12.61 -0.40
N THR A 199 -18.03 13.77 -0.93
CA THR A 199 -18.93 14.67 -1.66
C THR A 199 -18.30 15.04 -3.00
N PRO A 200 -19.08 15.57 -3.96
CA PRO A 200 -18.51 16.06 -5.21
C PRO A 200 -17.41 17.12 -5.03
N LEU A 201 -17.44 17.89 -3.94
CA LEU A 201 -16.55 19.03 -3.72
C LEU A 201 -15.31 18.68 -2.91
N ASN A 202 -15.36 17.64 -2.07
CA ASN A 202 -14.26 17.32 -1.16
C ASN A 202 -13.23 16.34 -1.73
N SER A 203 -13.36 15.94 -3.01
CA SER A 203 -12.38 15.08 -3.69
C SER A 203 -11.20 15.86 -4.28
N PHE A 204 -11.31 17.19 -4.41
CA PHE A 204 -10.32 18.04 -5.06
C PHE A 204 -9.18 18.42 -4.10
N HIS A 205 -7.95 18.35 -4.60
CA HIS A 205 -6.75 18.75 -3.87
C HIS A 205 -6.69 20.28 -3.82
N GLU A 206 -6.25 20.85 -2.71
CA GLU A 206 -6.25 22.30 -2.45
C GLU A 206 -5.42 23.09 -3.46
N SER A 207 -4.45 22.45 -4.10
CA SER A 207 -3.67 23.02 -5.21
C SER A 207 -4.50 23.38 -6.46
N GLY A 208 -5.72 22.85 -6.59
CA GLY A 208 -6.53 22.94 -7.81
C GLY A 208 -6.11 21.99 -8.94
N LEU A 209 -5.08 21.15 -8.75
CA LEU A 209 -4.74 20.07 -9.68
C LEU A 209 -5.66 18.87 -9.45
N PHE A 210 -6.25 18.35 -10.53
CA PHE A 210 -7.11 17.17 -10.50
C PHE A 210 -7.06 16.41 -11.83
N PHE A 211 -7.55 15.18 -11.79
CA PHE A 211 -7.62 14.31 -12.95
C PHE A 211 -9.07 14.20 -13.44
N THR A 212 -9.25 14.18 -14.76
CA THR A 212 -10.56 13.94 -15.39
C THR A 212 -10.62 12.53 -15.95
N ASN A 213 -11.85 12.00 -16.13
CA ASN A 213 -12.09 10.66 -16.67
C ASN A 213 -11.32 9.54 -15.93
N THR A 214 -11.33 9.63 -14.61
CA THR A 214 -10.56 8.73 -13.75
C THR A 214 -11.30 7.41 -13.57
N ILE A 215 -10.54 6.31 -13.63
CA ILE A 215 -11.01 4.97 -13.26
C ILE A 215 -10.07 4.49 -12.15
N MET A 216 -10.63 4.24 -10.97
CA MET A 216 -9.92 3.64 -9.85
C MET A 216 -10.25 2.16 -9.80
N LYS A 217 -9.21 1.32 -9.72
CA LYS A 217 -9.33 -0.14 -9.64
C LYS A 217 -8.71 -0.63 -8.34
N SER A 218 -9.39 -1.55 -7.67
CA SER A 218 -8.84 -2.32 -6.56
C SER A 218 -7.89 -3.40 -7.07
N GLY A 219 -6.96 -3.86 -6.22
CA GLY A 219 -5.99 -4.90 -6.59
C GLY A 219 -6.60 -6.28 -6.84
N ASN A 220 -7.88 -6.49 -6.56
CA ASN A 220 -8.63 -7.69 -6.96
C ASN A 220 -9.40 -7.52 -8.28
N GLU A 221 -9.37 -6.34 -8.90
CA GLU A 221 -9.99 -6.09 -10.19
C GLU A 221 -8.98 -6.25 -11.33
N GLU A 222 -9.51 -6.48 -12.52
CA GLU A 222 -8.73 -6.47 -13.75
C GLU A 222 -8.31 -5.04 -14.11
N MET A 223 -7.02 -4.88 -14.44
CA MET A 223 -6.42 -3.64 -14.88
C MET A 223 -5.42 -3.86 -16.01
N PRO A 224 -5.10 -2.84 -16.82
CA PRO A 224 -4.10 -2.96 -17.87
C PRO A 224 -2.73 -3.33 -17.31
N SER A 225 -2.05 -4.25 -17.97
CA SER A 225 -0.65 -4.55 -17.69
C SER A 225 0.23 -3.31 -17.93
N PRO A 226 1.12 -2.93 -17.01
CA PRO A 226 2.03 -1.83 -17.26
C PRO A 226 3.08 -2.20 -18.32
N TYR A 227 3.31 -3.49 -18.57
CA TYR A 227 4.40 -3.99 -19.41
C TYR A 227 4.01 -4.22 -20.88
N ASN A 228 2.74 -4.48 -21.15
CA ASN A 228 2.25 -4.85 -22.48
C ASN A 228 0.74 -4.57 -22.60
N SER A 229 0.10 -5.10 -23.64
CA SER A 229 -1.34 -4.91 -23.90
C SER A 229 -2.25 -5.93 -23.21
N SER A 230 -1.73 -6.77 -22.31
CA SER A 230 -2.54 -7.74 -21.57
C SER A 230 -3.28 -7.07 -20.40
N VAL A 231 -4.16 -7.84 -19.77
CA VAL A 231 -4.81 -7.49 -18.51
C VAL A 231 -4.17 -8.30 -17.39
N ILE A 232 -4.05 -7.70 -16.21
CA ILE A 232 -3.57 -8.34 -14.97
C ILE A 232 -4.56 -8.07 -13.84
N ARG A 233 -4.50 -8.88 -12.78
CA ARG A 233 -5.22 -8.64 -11.53
C ARG A 233 -4.19 -8.37 -10.43
N GLY A 234 -4.22 -7.16 -9.89
CA GLY A 234 -3.18 -6.69 -8.98
C GLY A 234 -1.79 -6.65 -9.62
N HIS A 235 -0.79 -6.19 -8.87
CA HIS A 235 0.59 -6.19 -9.30
C HIS A 235 1.46 -6.89 -8.27
N ILE A 236 2.21 -7.91 -8.70
CA ILE A 236 3.18 -8.63 -7.86
C ILE A 236 4.55 -7.99 -8.05
N GLY A 237 5.20 -7.65 -6.94
CA GLY A 237 6.51 -7.02 -6.94
C GLY A 237 6.46 -5.55 -6.54
N HIS A 238 7.44 -4.78 -7.00
CA HIS A 238 7.54 -3.37 -6.67
C HIS A 238 6.47 -2.53 -7.39
N GLY A 239 6.11 -1.40 -6.81
CA GLY A 239 5.19 -0.43 -7.38
C GLY A 239 5.65 0.13 -8.73
N ILE A 240 4.67 0.39 -9.60
CA ILE A 240 4.88 0.84 -10.97
C ILE A 240 3.99 2.04 -11.27
N CYS A 241 4.54 3.00 -12.01
CA CYS A 241 3.79 4.08 -12.61
C CYS A 241 4.07 4.12 -14.12
N ARG A 242 3.02 4.17 -14.94
CA ARG A 242 3.13 4.33 -16.39
C ARG A 242 2.41 5.60 -16.82
N ILE A 243 3.16 6.51 -17.43
CA ILE A 243 2.61 7.75 -17.99
C ILE A 243 2.70 7.65 -19.51
N THR A 244 1.56 7.80 -20.19
CA THR A 244 1.50 7.76 -21.65
C THR A 244 1.12 9.13 -22.19
N ILE A 245 2.00 9.73 -22.97
CA ILE A 245 1.76 11.01 -23.63
C ILE A 245 0.99 10.73 -24.91
N LEU A 246 -0.27 11.14 -24.93
CA LEU A 246 -1.10 11.14 -26.12
C LEU A 246 -0.72 12.39 -26.95
N ARG A 247 -0.11 12.19 -28.11
CA ARG A 247 0.19 13.29 -29.03
C ARG A 247 -0.99 13.49 -29.97
N PRO A 248 -1.75 14.60 -29.86
CA PRO A 248 -2.74 14.93 -30.87
C PRO A 248 -2.00 15.28 -32.17
N THR A 249 -2.26 14.52 -33.23
CA THR A 249 -1.87 14.90 -34.58
C THR A 249 -3.04 15.61 -35.23
N PHE A 250 -2.81 16.85 -35.68
CA PHE A 250 -3.77 17.57 -36.50
C PHE A 250 -3.80 16.95 -37.91
N CYS A 251 -4.88 16.23 -38.22
CA CYS A 251 -5.14 15.72 -39.55
C CYS A 251 -5.81 16.80 -40.42
N PRO A 252 -5.66 16.77 -41.77
CA PRO A 252 -6.19 17.79 -42.69
C PRO A 252 -7.73 17.91 -42.78
N SER A 253 -8.50 17.34 -41.85
CA SER A 253 -9.95 17.20 -41.97
C SER A 253 -10.71 17.44 -40.66
N ASN A 254 -10.34 18.44 -39.83
CA ASN A 254 -11.06 18.73 -38.56
C ASN A 254 -11.32 17.48 -37.68
N THR A 255 -10.51 16.42 -37.83
CA THR A 255 -10.63 15.15 -37.10
C THR A 255 -9.37 14.97 -36.27
N PHE A 256 -9.52 14.63 -34.98
CA PHE A 256 -8.38 14.29 -34.15
C PHE A 256 -7.84 12.92 -34.56
N CYS A 257 -6.62 12.88 -35.07
CA CYS A 257 -5.86 11.65 -35.25
C CYS A 257 -4.87 11.54 -34.10
N PHE A 258 -4.74 10.38 -33.46
CA PHE A 258 -3.68 10.15 -32.48
C PHE A 258 -2.46 9.53 -33.17
N SER A 259 -1.30 10.15 -33.00
CA SER A 259 -0.02 9.55 -33.41
C SER A 259 0.47 8.56 -32.34
N ILE A 260 1.44 7.73 -32.71
CA ILE A 260 1.99 6.65 -31.87
C ILE A 260 2.20 7.18 -30.43
N PRO A 261 1.50 6.62 -29.43
CA PRO A 261 1.60 7.09 -28.06
C PRO A 261 3.01 6.82 -27.53
N LEU A 262 3.62 7.83 -26.93
CA LEU A 262 4.89 7.68 -26.23
C LEU A 262 4.60 7.31 -24.78
N SER A 263 4.89 6.07 -24.39
CA SER A 263 4.78 5.62 -22.99
C SER A 263 6.13 5.70 -22.29
N ILE A 264 6.15 6.29 -21.09
CA ILE A 264 7.27 6.24 -20.17
C ILE A 264 6.85 5.33 -19.00
N LEU A 265 7.62 4.27 -18.78
CA LEU A 265 7.39 3.30 -17.71
C LEU A 265 8.42 3.54 -16.59
N PHE A 266 7.93 3.75 -15.37
CA PHE A 266 8.74 3.89 -14.17
C PHE A 266 8.57 2.65 -13.30
N VAL A 267 9.68 1.97 -13.03
CA VAL A 267 9.74 0.78 -12.18
C VAL A 267 10.76 1.04 -11.08
N SER A 268 10.42 0.68 -9.84
CA SER A 268 11.40 0.70 -8.76
C SER A 268 12.43 -0.41 -8.99
N LEU A 269 13.69 -0.02 -9.18
CA LEU A 269 14.82 -0.95 -9.16
C LEU A 269 15.15 -1.18 -7.69
N GLY A 270 14.77 -2.35 -7.16
CA GLY A 270 14.90 -2.69 -5.75
C GLY A 270 16.33 -2.60 -5.24
N PHE A 271 16.72 -1.41 -4.78
CA PHE A 271 17.84 -1.21 -3.87
C PHE A 271 17.25 -0.66 -2.58
N SER A 272 16.92 -1.57 -1.66
CA SER A 272 16.73 -1.21 -0.26
C SER A 272 18.12 -0.85 0.26
N ILE A 273 18.42 0.44 0.28
CA ILE A 273 19.57 0.93 1.04
C ILE A 273 19.14 0.86 2.51
N LYS A 274 19.97 0.16 3.29
CA LYS A 274 19.81 -0.03 4.73
C LYS A 274 19.93 1.28 5.49
#